data_AF-A0A815TI48-F1
#
_entry.id   AF-A0A815TI48-F1
#
_cell.length_a   1.000
_cell.length_b   1.000
_cell.length_c   1.000
_cell.angle_alpha   90.00
_cell.angle_beta   90.00
_cell.angle_gamma   90.00
#
_symmetry.space_group_name_H-M   'P 1'
#
loop_
_entity.id
_entity.type
_entity.pdbx_description
1 polymer ?
#
loop_
_entity_poly.entity_id
_entity_poly.type
_entity_poly.pdbx_seq_one_letter_code
_entity_poly.pdbx_strand_id
1 'polypeptide(L)'
;NSSLVAIGWGYTSQFIDVVSNTLQQLTLQVFSSTSFECRQSGMNNSLVHFCAGIITGGKDTCQGDSGGPLMAFVDKRWILAGISSSGKGCAQAGYLGIYTRVSSFISFINSNVDFPVAETGTVSLSPSIIKYNDNQSNNLSFTVAKQKT
;
A
#
# COMPACT_ATOMS: atom_id res chain seq x y z
N ASN A 1 4.16 -7.62 13.04
CA ASN A 1 3.25 -6.69 12.33
C ASN A 1 4.02 -5.91 11.28
N SER A 2 3.58 -5.97 10.03
CA SER A 2 4.16 -5.17 8.93
C SER A 2 3.65 -3.74 9.01
N SER A 3 4.54 -2.76 8.84
CA SER A 3 4.19 -1.34 8.81
C SER A 3 4.36 -0.77 7.41
N LEU A 4 3.49 0.17 7.05
CA LEU A 4 3.48 0.85 5.75
C LEU A 4 3.52 2.37 5.96
N VAL A 5 4.01 3.10 4.96
CA VAL A 5 4.14 4.56 5.00
C VAL A 5 3.14 5.18 4.03
N ALA A 6 2.29 6.06 4.55
CA ALA A 6 1.43 6.92 3.76
C ALA A 6 2.06 8.30 3.65
N ILE A 7 1.87 8.94 2.49
CA ILE A 7 2.26 10.34 2.25
C ILE A 7 1.13 11.08 1.53
N GLY A 8 0.99 12.37 1.81
CA GLY A 8 -0.01 13.20 1.17
C GLY A 8 -0.06 14.63 1.70
N TRP A 9 -0.91 15.45 1.08
CA TRP A 9 -1.17 16.84 1.46
C TRP A 9 -2.59 17.03 1.98
N GLY A 10 -3.32 15.95 2.28
CA GLY A 10 -4.67 16.01 2.80
C GLY A 10 -4.77 16.75 4.13
N TYR A 11 -5.97 16.73 4.68
CA TYR A 11 -6.29 17.44 5.91
C TYR A 11 -5.47 16.87 7.07
N THR A 12 -4.86 17.75 7.86
CA THR A 12 -4.12 17.36 9.07
C THR A 12 -5.05 17.15 10.28
N SER A 13 -6.34 17.47 10.12
CA SER A 13 -7.39 17.29 11.13
C SER A 13 -8.73 17.09 10.44
N GLN A 14 -9.52 16.12 10.90
CA GLN A 14 -10.87 15.87 10.38
C GLN A 14 -11.86 17.03 10.62
N PHE A 15 -11.48 18.02 11.45
CA PHE A 15 -12.33 19.15 11.81
C PHE A 15 -11.94 20.44 11.09
N ILE A 16 -10.91 20.40 10.25
CA ILE A 16 -10.38 21.57 9.56
C ILE A 16 -10.34 21.24 8.06
N ASP A 17 -11.15 21.95 7.28
CA ASP A 17 -11.23 21.80 5.82
C ASP A 17 -10.07 22.52 5.11
N VAL A 18 -8.84 22.23 5.53
CA VAL A 18 -7.61 22.83 5.00
C VAL A 18 -6.59 21.73 4.77
N VAL A 19 -6.14 21.64 3.52
CA VAL A 19 -5.02 20.79 3.10
C VAL A 19 -3.69 21.30 3.65
N SER A 20 -2.73 20.41 3.85
CA SER A 20 -1.39 20.83 4.23
C SER A 20 -0.65 21.47 3.04
N ASN A 21 0.11 22.53 3.31
CA ASN A 21 1.03 23.12 2.33
C ASN A 21 2.36 22.35 2.23
N THR A 22 2.59 21.39 3.12
CA THR A 22 3.79 20.56 3.15
C THR A 22 3.41 19.09 3.08
N LEU A 23 4.25 18.29 2.42
CA LEU A 23 4.03 16.85 2.33
C LEU A 23 4.08 16.24 3.73
N GLN A 24 3.01 15.57 4.13
CA GLN A 24 2.95 14.82 5.38
C GLN A 24 3.38 13.38 5.13
N GLN A 25 3.89 12.74 6.17
CA GLN A 25 4.25 11.34 6.18
C GLN A 25 3.86 10.70 7.51
N LEU A 26 3.30 9.50 7.46
CA LEU A 26 2.99 8.73 8.65
C LEU A 26 3.14 7.22 8.41
N THR A 27 3.43 6.49 9.49
CA THR A 27 3.59 5.03 9.49
C THR A 27 2.35 4.38 10.10
N LEU A 28 1.76 3.42 9.39
CA LEU A 28 0.56 2.69 9.78
C LEU A 28 0.83 1.19 9.92
N GLN A 29 0.08 0.53 10.79
CA GLN A 29 0.10 -0.93 10.92
C GLN A 29 -0.96 -1.54 10.02
N VAL A 30 -0.62 -2.63 9.34
CA VAL A 30 -1.59 -3.39 8.54
C VAL A 30 -2.42 -4.31 9.43
N PHE A 31 -3.73 -4.34 9.20
CA PHE A 31 -4.68 -5.19 9.92
C PHE A 31 -5.31 -6.24 9.02
N SER A 32 -5.64 -7.38 9.62
CA SER A 32 -6.48 -8.38 8.96
C SER A 32 -7.82 -7.74 8.58
N SER A 33 -8.30 -8.02 7.37
CA SER A 33 -9.66 -7.65 6.97
C SER A 33 -10.72 -8.27 7.90
N THR A 34 -10.42 -9.39 8.55
CA THR A 34 -11.35 -10.01 9.52
C THR A 34 -11.28 -9.42 10.93
N SER A 35 -10.47 -8.39 11.17
CA SER A 35 -10.48 -7.68 12.45
C SER A 35 -11.77 -6.88 12.65
N PHE A 36 -12.15 -6.67 13.91
CA PHE A 36 -13.35 -5.91 14.27
C PHE A 36 -13.22 -4.46 13.82
N GLU A 37 -12.06 -3.85 14.08
CA GLU A 37 -11.70 -2.48 13.75
C GLU A 37 -11.77 -2.21 12.23
N CYS A 38 -11.31 -3.18 11.43
CA CYS A 38 -11.39 -3.05 9.97
C CYS A 38 -12.84 -3.14 9.47
N ARG A 39 -13.63 -4.11 9.95
CA ARG A 39 -15.04 -4.26 9.56
C ARG A 39 -15.90 -3.07 9.98
N GLN A 40 -15.75 -2.58 11.21
CA GLN A 40 -16.53 -1.42 11.70
C GLN A 40 -16.20 -0.13 10.94
N SER A 41 -15.03 -0.06 10.30
CA SER A 41 -14.61 1.06 9.46
C SER A 41 -15.29 1.07 8.08
N GLY A 42 -16.12 0.07 7.79
CA GLY A 42 -16.85 -0.06 6.53
C GLY A 42 -16.19 -0.99 5.51
N MET A 43 -15.14 -1.72 5.91
CA MET A 43 -14.51 -2.70 5.02
C MET A 43 -15.47 -3.87 4.79
N ASN A 44 -15.80 -4.10 3.51
CA ASN A 44 -16.76 -5.11 3.07
C ASN A 44 -16.23 -6.05 1.97
N ASN A 45 -15.01 -5.80 1.46
CA ASN A 45 -14.42 -6.61 0.40
C ASN A 45 -12.90 -6.75 0.58
N SER A 46 -12.48 -7.87 1.19
CA SER A 46 -11.08 -8.18 1.46
C SER A 46 -10.27 -8.57 0.23
N LEU A 47 -10.94 -8.91 -0.88
CA LEU A 47 -10.27 -9.29 -2.13
C LEU A 47 -9.59 -8.10 -2.77
N VAL A 48 -10.16 -6.90 -2.65
CA VAL A 48 -9.66 -5.68 -3.29
C VAL A 48 -9.27 -4.58 -2.31
N HIS A 49 -9.58 -4.74 -1.02
CA HIS A 49 -9.21 -3.78 0.02
C HIS A 49 -8.50 -4.44 1.21
N PHE A 50 -7.79 -3.63 1.99
CA PHE A 50 -7.26 -3.97 3.30
C PHE A 50 -7.27 -2.74 4.21
N CYS A 51 -7.14 -2.94 5.52
CA CYS A 51 -7.08 -1.84 6.48
C CYS A 51 -5.67 -1.59 6.97
N ALA A 52 -5.36 -0.32 7.20
CA ALA A 52 -4.16 0.10 7.91
C ALA A 52 -4.47 1.29 8.82
N GLY A 53 -3.82 1.36 9.97
CA GLY A 53 -4.09 2.43 10.93
C GLY A 53 -3.35 2.30 12.24
N ILE A 54 -3.79 3.07 13.23
CA ILE A 54 -3.41 2.96 14.64
C ILE A 54 -4.71 2.80 15.43
N ILE A 55 -4.87 1.68 16.16
CA ILE A 55 -6.13 1.36 16.87
C ILE A 55 -6.53 2.49 17.84
N THR A 56 -5.56 3.08 18.52
CA THR A 56 -5.79 4.18 19.47
C THR A 56 -6.10 5.52 18.78
N GLY A 57 -6.10 5.57 17.45
CA GLY A 57 -6.27 6.79 16.66
C GLY A 57 -5.03 7.70 16.66
N GLY A 58 -5.25 8.98 16.39
CA GLY A 58 -4.26 10.06 16.41
C GLY A 58 -3.46 10.26 15.12
N LYS A 59 -3.32 9.23 14.26
CA LYS A 59 -2.73 9.36 12.91
C LYS A 59 -3.47 8.48 11.91
N ASP A 60 -3.76 9.05 10.75
CA ASP A 60 -4.41 8.38 9.62
C ASP A 60 -4.24 9.24 8.36
N THR A 61 -4.51 8.66 7.19
CA THR A 61 -4.83 9.47 6.00
C THR A 61 -6.20 10.13 6.16
N CYS A 62 -6.42 11.27 5.52
CA CYS A 62 -7.64 12.03 5.67
C CYS A 62 -8.19 12.54 4.32
N GLN A 63 -9.22 13.39 4.35
CA GLN A 63 -9.75 14.01 3.15
C GLN A 63 -8.64 14.74 2.38
N GLY A 64 -8.64 14.58 1.07
CA GLY A 64 -7.58 15.09 0.19
C GLY A 64 -6.40 14.13 -0.01
N ASP A 65 -6.25 13.06 0.79
CA ASP A 65 -5.25 12.02 0.56
C ASP A 65 -5.73 10.89 -0.36
N SER A 66 -7.01 10.89 -0.77
CA SER A 66 -7.60 9.86 -1.63
C SER A 66 -6.80 9.71 -2.93
N GLY A 67 -6.50 8.46 -3.30
CA GLY A 67 -5.60 8.14 -4.42
C GLY A 67 -4.11 8.17 -4.07
N GLY A 68 -3.76 8.64 -2.87
CA GLY A 68 -2.38 8.71 -2.39
C GLY A 68 -1.76 7.34 -2.07
N PRO A 69 -0.42 7.23 -2.07
CA PRO A 69 0.26 5.96 -1.95
C PRO A 69 0.40 5.49 -0.49
N LEU A 70 0.19 4.19 -0.28
CA LEU A 70 0.59 3.48 0.94
C LEU A 70 1.68 2.46 0.59
N MET A 71 2.89 2.66 1.11
CA MET A 71 4.11 2.02 0.60
C MET A 71 4.84 1.19 1.65
N ALA A 72 5.46 0.10 1.21
CA ALA A 72 6.42 -0.67 2.00
C ALA A 72 7.84 -0.29 1.59
N PHE A 73 8.77 -0.27 2.56
CA PHE A 73 10.20 -0.18 2.25
C PHE A 73 10.84 -1.57 2.37
N VAL A 74 11.19 -2.17 1.24
CA VAL A 74 11.71 -3.54 1.14
C VAL A 74 12.93 -3.54 0.22
N ASP A 75 14.03 -4.18 0.65
CA ASP A 75 15.27 -4.30 -0.13
C ASP A 75 15.76 -2.97 -0.72
N LYS A 76 15.78 -1.93 0.13
CA LYS A 76 16.18 -0.55 -0.23
C LYS A 76 15.32 0.12 -1.30
N ARG A 77 14.08 -0.35 -1.51
CA ARG A 77 13.13 0.20 -2.49
C ARG A 77 11.77 0.42 -1.86
N TRP A 78 11.09 1.45 -2.35
CA TRP A 78 9.68 1.68 -2.04
C TRP A 78 8.81 0.85 -2.98
N ILE A 79 7.85 0.12 -2.40
CA ILE A 79 6.88 -0.70 -3.12
C ILE A 79 5.49 -0.17 -2.78
N LEU A 80 4.71 0.18 -3.80
CA LEU A 80 3.32 0.60 -3.63
C LEU A 80 2.46 -0.61 -3.24
N ALA A 81 2.03 -0.66 -1.98
CA ALA A 81 1.25 -1.77 -1.43
C ALA A 81 -0.26 -1.49 -1.47
N GLY A 82 -0.65 -0.22 -1.29
CA GLY A 82 -2.03 0.19 -1.35
C GLY A 82 -2.23 1.62 -1.83
N ILE A 83 -3.49 1.96 -2.07
CA ILE A 83 -3.95 3.29 -2.48
C ILE A 83 -4.99 3.75 -1.48
N SER A 84 -4.84 4.95 -0.92
CA SER A 84 -5.82 5.53 0.00
C SER A 84 -7.19 5.65 -0.68
N SER A 85 -8.23 5.14 -0.02
CA SER A 85 -9.57 5.02 -0.61
C SER A 85 -10.62 5.66 0.28
N SER A 86 -10.88 5.06 1.44
CA SER A 86 -11.98 5.47 2.32
C SER A 86 -11.68 5.18 3.79
N GLY A 87 -12.57 5.62 4.67
CA GLY A 87 -12.46 5.42 6.11
C GLY A 87 -13.62 6.10 6.82
N LYS A 88 -13.79 5.81 8.11
CA LYS A 88 -14.79 6.47 8.95
C LYS A 88 -14.11 7.49 9.85
N GLY A 89 -14.33 8.77 9.54
CA GLY A 89 -13.56 9.86 10.15
C GLY A 89 -12.09 9.80 9.73
N CYS A 90 -11.24 10.57 10.41
CA CYS A 90 -9.79 10.44 10.29
C CYS A 90 -9.19 10.29 11.67
N ALA A 91 -8.27 9.33 11.83
CA ALA A 91 -7.51 9.14 13.07
C ALA A 91 -8.39 8.93 14.32
N GLN A 92 -9.63 8.46 14.12
CA GLN A 92 -10.55 8.16 15.22
C GLN A 92 -10.23 6.80 15.83
N ALA A 93 -10.15 6.74 17.16
CA ALA A 93 -9.90 5.49 17.87
C ALA A 93 -10.92 4.39 17.51
N GLY A 94 -10.43 3.17 17.29
CA GLY A 94 -11.19 2.00 16.86
C GLY A 94 -11.53 1.95 15.37
N TYR A 95 -11.25 3.00 14.61
CA TYR A 95 -11.45 3.03 13.16
C TYR A 95 -10.12 3.08 12.42
N LEU A 96 -10.05 2.37 11.29
CA LEU A 96 -8.88 2.22 10.45
C LEU A 96 -9.17 2.76 9.05
N GLY A 97 -8.15 3.31 8.40
CA GLY A 97 -8.22 3.64 6.98
C GLY A 97 -8.33 2.37 6.13
N ILE A 98 -9.09 2.47 5.05
CA ILE A 98 -9.30 1.41 4.05
C ILE A 98 -8.53 1.79 2.79
N TYR A 99 -7.71 0.85 2.34
CA TYR A 99 -6.81 1.01 1.21
C TYR A 99 -7.11 -0.03 0.14
N THR A 100 -7.07 0.37 -1.12
CA THR A 100 -7.11 -0.56 -2.26
C THR A 100 -5.86 -1.42 -2.27
N ARG A 101 -6.03 -2.72 -2.40
CA ARG A 101 -4.97 -3.74 -2.47
C ARG A 101 -4.37 -3.76 -3.87
N VAL A 102 -3.24 -3.09 -4.08
CA VAL A 102 -2.59 -2.97 -5.40
C VAL A 102 -2.27 -4.34 -6.00
N SER A 103 -1.86 -5.30 -5.17
CA SER A 103 -1.57 -6.67 -5.64
C SER A 103 -2.75 -7.35 -6.35
N SER A 104 -3.98 -6.98 -6.03
CA SER A 104 -5.19 -7.53 -6.67
C SER A 104 -5.45 -6.96 -8.08
N PHE A 105 -4.77 -5.87 -8.44
CA PHE A 105 -4.96 -5.17 -9.70
C PHE A 105 -3.73 -5.23 -10.61
N ILE A 106 -2.72 -6.04 -10.30
CA ILE A 106 -1.49 -6.13 -11.11
C ILE A 106 -1.78 -6.51 -12.57
N SER A 107 -2.68 -7.48 -12.81
CA SER A 107 -3.06 -7.86 -14.18
C SER A 107 -3.70 -6.69 -14.94
N PHE A 108 -4.59 -5.94 -14.27
CA PHE A 108 -5.21 -4.74 -14.84
C PHE A 108 -4.18 -3.64 -15.12
N ILE A 109 -3.25 -3.41 -14.19
CA ILE A 109 -2.18 -2.42 -14.36
C ILE A 109 -1.33 -2.81 -15.57
N ASN A 110 -0.84 -4.05 -15.63
CA ASN A 110 0.00 -4.54 -16.72
C ASN A 110 -0.67 -4.50 -18.10
N SER A 111 -2.01 -4.62 -18.17
CA SER A 111 -2.74 -4.51 -19.43
C SER A 111 -2.99 -3.07 -19.89
N ASN A 112 -2.78 -2.07 -19.02
CA ASN A 112 -3.10 -0.66 -19.27
C ASN A 112 -1.88 0.27 -19.19
N VAL A 113 -0.71 -0.27 -18.85
CA VAL A 113 0.54 0.47 -18.87
C VAL A 113 1.50 -0.22 -19.83
N ASP A 114 1.99 0.53 -20.82
CA ASP A 114 3.11 0.08 -21.63
C ASP A 114 4.37 0.18 -20.78
N PHE A 115 4.76 -0.94 -20.16
CA PHE A 115 6.14 -1.08 -19.73
C PHE A 115 6.96 -1.29 -21.01
N PRO A 116 7.89 -0.38 -21.37
CA PRO A 116 8.85 -0.71 -22.40
C PRO A 116 9.55 -1.99 -21.94
N VAL A 117 9.33 -3.08 -22.68
CA VAL A 117 9.97 -4.36 -22.43
C VAL A 117 11.47 -4.07 -22.49
N ALA A 118 12.14 -4.08 -21.33
CA ALA A 118 13.59 -4.03 -21.31
C ALA A 118 14.06 -5.21 -22.16
N GLU A 119 14.85 -4.92 -23.19
CA GLU A 119 15.42 -5.94 -24.08
C GLU A 119 15.95 -7.11 -23.24
N THR A 120 15.60 -8.32 -23.68
CA THR A 120 15.91 -9.59 -23.01
C THR A 120 17.41 -9.74 -22.77
N GLY A 121 17.88 -9.25 -21.62
CA GLY A 121 19.20 -9.54 -21.08
C GLY A 121 19.08 -10.68 -20.08
N THR A 122 19.66 -11.83 -20.39
CA THR A 122 19.77 -12.96 -19.46
C THR A 122 20.66 -12.58 -18.28
N VAL A 123 20.07 -12.37 -17.10
CA VAL A 123 20.82 -12.31 -15.84
C VAL A 123 20.88 -13.72 -15.27
N SER A 124 22.03 -14.38 -15.43
CA SER A 124 22.31 -15.66 -14.79
C SER A 124 22.55 -15.43 -13.30
N LEU A 125 21.58 -15.78 -12.44
CA LEU A 125 21.75 -15.75 -11.00
C LEU A 125 22.48 -17.03 -10.55
N SER A 126 23.52 -16.86 -9.73
CA SER A 126 24.28 -17.96 -9.12
C SER A 126 23.37 -18.83 -8.21
N PRO A 127 23.57 -20.16 -8.13
CA PRO A 127 22.69 -21.10 -7.41
C PRO A 127 22.50 -20.87 -5.91
N SER A 128 23.20 -19.90 -5.31
CA SER A 128 23.19 -19.65 -3.86
C SER A 128 21.94 -18.92 -3.34
N ILE A 129 21.06 -18.41 -4.22
CA ILE A 129 20.01 -17.44 -3.82
C ILE A 129 18.62 -18.07 -3.63
N ILE A 130 18.39 -19.34 -3.98
CA ILE A 130 17.08 -19.98 -3.82
C ILE A 130 17.13 -21.14 -2.83
N LYS A 131 16.83 -20.84 -1.56
CA LYS A 131 16.21 -21.80 -0.64
C LYS A 131 15.10 -21.10 0.14
N TYR A 132 13.93 -20.98 -0.47
CA TYR A 132 12.68 -20.98 0.27
C TYR A 132 11.72 -21.95 -0.41
N ASN A 133 11.28 -22.92 0.36
CA ASN A 133 10.47 -24.06 -0.04
C ASN A 133 9.00 -23.68 0.13
N ASP A 134 8.26 -23.53 -0.95
CA ASP A 134 6.80 -23.69 -0.92
C ASP A 134 6.33 -24.38 -2.20
N ASN A 135 5.62 -25.49 -2.00
CA ASN A 135 5.17 -26.43 -3.02
C ASN A 135 3.87 -25.94 -3.68
N GLN A 136 3.87 -24.74 -4.24
CA GLN A 136 2.83 -24.31 -5.20
C GLN A 136 3.47 -23.37 -6.23
N SER A 137 3.58 -23.89 -7.44
CA SER A 137 4.08 -23.23 -8.65
C SER A 137 3.27 -21.97 -8.97
N ASN A 138 3.82 -20.80 -8.66
CA ASN A 138 3.56 -19.53 -9.36
C ASN A 138 4.77 -18.61 -9.14
N ASN A 139 5.75 -18.70 -10.03
CA ASN A 139 6.90 -17.80 -10.05
C ASN A 139 6.41 -16.36 -10.31
N LEU A 140 6.29 -15.56 -9.25
CA LEU A 140 6.14 -14.11 -9.37
C LEU A 140 7.52 -13.49 -9.57
N SER A 141 7.90 -13.34 -10.83
CA SER A 141 9.07 -12.55 -11.24
C SER A 141 8.69 -11.08 -11.24
N PHE A 142 9.30 -10.26 -10.38
CA PHE A 142 9.21 -8.80 -10.49
C PHE A 142 10.48 -8.28 -11.18
N THR A 143 10.31 -7.71 -12.37
CA THR A 143 11.38 -6.98 -13.07
C THR A 143 11.43 -5.56 -12.52
N VAL A 144 12.56 -5.18 -11.94
CA VAL A 144 12.76 -3.81 -11.46
C VAL A 144 13.41 -2.99 -12.58
N ALA A 145 12.66 -2.03 -13.10
CA ALA A 145 13.20 -1.03 -14.02
C ALA A 145 14.17 -0.11 -13.27
N LYS A 146 15.41 0.01 -13.77
CA LYS A 146 16.36 1.05 -13.35
C LYS A 146 15.92 2.39 -13.96
N GLN A 147 15.64 3.39 -13.14
CA GLN A 147 15.49 4.77 -13.60
C GLN A 147 16.88 5.37 -13.88
N LYS A 148 17.06 5.91 -15.08
CA LYS A 148 18.27 6.61 -15.52
C LYS A 148 18.31 7.99 -14.83
N THR A 149 19.49 8.35 -14.32
CA THR A 149 19.81 9.60 -13.60
C THR A 149 19.34 10.85 -14.32
#